data_AF-A0A7W0WW41-F1
#
_entry.id   AF-A0A7W0WW41-F1
#
_cell.length_a   1.000
_cell.length_b   1.000
_cell.length_c   1.000
_cell.angle_alpha   90.00
_cell.angle_beta   90.00
_cell.angle_gamma   90.00
#
_symmetry.space_group_name_H-M   'P 1'
#
loop_
_entity.id
_entity.type
_entity.pdbx_description
1 polymer ?
#
loop_
_entity_poly.entity_id
_entity_poly.type
_entity_poly.pdbx_seq_one_letter_code
_entity_poly.pdbx_strand_id
1 'polypeptide(L)'
;MARRRCGNAADADDLVQETFVRALQGLADYDDRGNLCGWLVAILNHLHLDRCRKAARAPRLEDIDAHELAIAEPSEPPLWTTMPIERVHDTLAVMPPALRTTFELYARGLSYDEIARELRIPKNTVGTRLIRTRRRIKRLLLAAA
;
A
#
# COMPACT_ATOMS: atom_id res chain seq x y z
N MET A 1 8.11 -1.24 11.07
CA MET A 1 7.23 -1.23 9.88
C MET A 1 8.03 -1.43 8.61
N ALA A 2 9.07 -0.62 8.34
CA ALA A 2 9.99 -0.81 7.20
C ALA A 2 10.64 -2.20 7.20
N ARG A 3 11.21 -2.65 8.34
CA ARG A 3 11.78 -4.00 8.50
C ARG A 3 10.81 -5.17 8.27
N ARG A 4 9.50 -4.95 8.37
CA ARG A 4 8.48 -5.98 8.05
C ARG A 4 8.09 -5.97 6.57
N ARG A 5 8.51 -4.94 5.81
CA ARG A 5 8.16 -4.73 4.41
C ARG A 5 9.32 -4.92 3.47
N CYS A 6 10.52 -4.63 3.93
CA CYS A 6 11.75 -4.94 3.23
C CYS A 6 12.21 -6.34 3.65
N GLY A 7 12.65 -7.15 2.69
CA GLY A 7 13.14 -8.50 2.96
C GLY A 7 14.52 -8.53 3.62
N ASN A 8 15.22 -7.39 3.68
CA ASN A 8 16.50 -7.23 4.35
C ASN A 8 16.57 -5.91 5.13
N ALA A 9 17.55 -5.82 6.04
CA ALA A 9 17.72 -4.69 6.94
C ALA A 9 18.22 -3.42 6.24
N ALA A 10 19.10 -3.54 5.24
CA ALA A 10 19.65 -2.41 4.49
C ALA A 10 18.56 -1.65 3.74
N ASP A 11 17.71 -2.36 2.99
CA ASP A 11 16.57 -1.79 2.28
C ASP A 11 15.56 -1.14 3.22
N ALA A 12 15.42 -1.66 4.45
CA ALA A 12 14.56 -1.07 5.47
C ALA A 12 15.10 0.27 5.96
N ASP A 13 16.42 0.35 6.19
CA ASP A 13 17.08 1.56 6.65
C ASP A 13 17.09 2.62 5.53
N ASP A 14 17.37 2.23 4.29
CA ASP A 14 17.28 3.11 3.12
C ASP A 14 15.87 3.65 2.90
N LEU A 15 14.85 2.80 3.10
CA LEU A 15 13.44 3.22 2.98
C LEU A 15 13.09 4.26 4.05
N VAL A 16 13.57 4.08 5.28
CA VAL A 16 13.36 5.04 6.37
C VAL A 16 14.10 6.34 6.10
N GLN A 17 15.35 6.27 5.65
CA GLN A 17 16.16 7.44 5.34
C GLN A 17 15.50 8.29 4.26
N GLU A 18 15.06 7.67 3.17
CA GLU A 18 14.38 8.37 2.08
C GLU A 18 12.99 8.91 2.49
N THR A 19 12.32 8.24 3.44
CA THR A 19 11.09 8.76 4.06
C THR A 19 11.36 10.09 4.77
N PHE A 20 12.42 10.17 5.57
CA PHE A 20 12.78 11.40 6.28
C PHE A 20 13.24 12.52 5.33
N VAL A 21 13.99 12.20 4.28
CA VAL A 21 14.38 13.18 3.26
C VAL A 21 13.15 13.80 2.60
N ARG A 22 12.19 12.97 2.16
CA ARG A 22 10.93 13.47 1.57
C ARG A 22 10.07 14.23 2.57
N ALA A 23 10.05 13.79 3.84
CA ALA A 23 9.32 14.48 4.88
C ALA A 23 9.90 15.87 5.15
N LEU A 24 11.22 16.02 5.21
CA LEU A 24 11.87 17.31 5.40
C LEU A 24 11.62 18.25 4.20
N GLN A 25 11.63 17.72 2.97
CA GLN A 25 11.32 18.50 1.77
C GLN A 25 9.86 18.95 1.70
N GLY A 26 8.92 18.11 2.15
CA GLY A 26 7.48 18.40 2.17
C GLY A 26 6.99 19.05 3.46
N LEU A 27 7.90 19.45 4.38
CA LEU A 27 7.53 19.96 5.70
C LEU A 27 6.78 21.30 5.61
N ALA A 28 7.05 22.11 4.59
CA ALA A 28 6.35 23.37 4.35
C ALA A 28 4.86 23.16 3.99
N ASP A 29 4.51 22.00 3.43
CA ASP A 29 3.14 21.63 3.06
C ASP A 29 2.43 20.81 4.15
N TYR A 30 3.12 20.53 5.26
CA TYR A 30 2.56 19.79 6.38
C TYR A 30 1.67 20.71 7.22
N ASP A 31 0.35 20.43 7.22
CA ASP A 31 -0.60 21.07 8.13
C ASP A 31 -0.48 20.44 9.53
N ASP A 32 -0.05 21.26 10.50
CA ASP A 32 0.21 20.90 11.91
C ASP A 32 -1.04 20.38 12.66
N ARG A 33 -2.22 20.45 12.04
CA ARG A 33 -3.46 19.81 12.53
C ARG A 33 -3.51 18.30 12.25
N GLY A 34 -2.53 17.74 11.54
CA GLY A 34 -2.44 16.33 11.16
C GLY A 34 -1.72 15.41 12.16
N ASN A 35 -1.93 14.09 12.04
CA ASN A 35 -1.14 13.09 12.75
C ASN A 35 0.20 12.89 12.02
N LEU A 36 1.29 13.44 12.57
CA LEU A 36 2.65 13.36 12.03
C LEU A 36 3.07 11.92 11.74
N CYS A 37 2.83 10.99 12.66
CA CYS A 37 3.12 9.57 12.46
C CYS A 37 2.33 9.00 11.28
N GLY A 38 1.07 9.39 11.13
CA GLY A 38 0.22 8.99 10.01
C GLY A 38 0.75 9.50 8.66
N TRP A 39 1.24 10.74 8.63
CA TRP A 39 1.83 11.36 7.45
C TRP A 39 3.16 10.71 7.05
N LEU A 40 4.06 10.47 8.02
CA LEU A 40 5.31 9.75 7.78
C LEU A 40 5.06 8.31 7.27
N VAL A 41 4.07 7.62 7.85
CA VAL A 41 3.65 6.30 7.38
C VAL A 41 3.10 6.35 5.96
N ALA A 42 2.40 7.42 5.57
CA ALA A 42 1.91 7.59 4.20
C ALA A 42 3.06 7.79 3.20
N ILE A 43 4.05 8.62 3.52
CA ILE A 43 5.26 8.80 2.71
C ILE A 43 6.00 7.47 2.53
N LEU A 44 6.23 6.76 3.63
CA LEU A 44 6.92 5.45 3.61
C LEU A 44 6.17 4.42 2.76
N ASN A 45 4.84 4.39 2.82
CA ASN A 45 4.01 3.50 2.00
C ASN A 45 4.14 3.80 0.50
N HIS A 46 4.10 5.08 0.12
CA HIS A 46 4.24 5.47 -1.28
C HIS A 46 5.62 5.08 -1.81
N LEU A 47 6.68 5.37 -1.04
CA LEU A 47 8.04 5.00 -1.40
C LEU A 47 8.21 3.49 -1.63
N HIS A 48 7.69 2.69 -0.71
CA HIS A 48 7.76 1.24 -0.82
C HIS A 48 7.02 0.72 -2.06
N LEU A 49 5.81 1.22 -2.33
CA LEU A 49 5.02 0.81 -3.50
C LEU A 49 5.71 1.21 -4.82
N ASP A 50 6.31 2.39 -4.88
CA ASP A 50 7.04 2.83 -6.06
C ASP A 50 8.29 2.00 -6.30
N ARG A 51 9.02 1.63 -5.24
CA ARG A 51 10.15 0.67 -5.34
C ARG A 51 9.69 -0.70 -5.84
N CYS A 52 8.58 -1.25 -5.33
CA CYS A 52 8.01 -2.51 -5.80
C CYS A 52 7.59 -2.45 -7.29
N ARG A 53 6.95 -1.36 -7.72
CA ARG A 53 6.57 -1.16 -9.12
C ARG A 53 7.78 -1.04 -10.04
N LYS A 54 8.84 -0.36 -9.59
CA LYS A 54 10.09 -0.24 -10.34
C LYS A 54 10.79 -1.60 -10.47
N ALA A 55 10.84 -2.37 -9.39
CA ALA A 55 11.41 -3.73 -9.40
C ALA A 55 10.62 -4.67 -10.34
N ALA A 56 9.29 -4.59 -10.35
CA ALA A 56 8.44 -5.40 -11.23
C ALA A 56 8.57 -5.03 -12.72
N ARG A 57 9.06 -3.83 -13.05
CA ARG A 57 9.28 -3.35 -14.42
C ARG A 57 10.72 -3.53 -14.89
N ALA A 58 11.65 -3.87 -14.00
CA ALA A 58 13.03 -4.15 -14.38
C ALA A 58 13.10 -5.51 -15.09
N PRO A 59 13.84 -5.64 -16.20
CA PRO A 59 14.12 -6.96 -16.78
C PRO A 59 14.77 -7.83 -15.70
N ARG A 60 14.25 -9.04 -15.48
CA ARG A 60 14.89 -10.02 -14.61
C ARG A 60 16.27 -10.32 -15.20
N LEU A 61 17.33 -9.90 -14.52
CA LEU A 61 18.65 -10.45 -14.72
C LEU A 61 18.59 -11.90 -14.24
N GLU A 62 18.44 -12.84 -15.17
CA GLU A 62 18.78 -14.24 -14.92
C GLU A 62 20.31 -14.35 -14.84
N ASP A 63 20.75 -15.13 -13.85
CA ASP A 63 22.13 -15.47 -13.45
C ASP A 63 23.04 -14.39 -12.85
N ILE A 64 23.11 -14.37 -11.50
CA ILE A 64 24.39 -14.44 -10.75
C ILE A 64 24.16 -15.26 -9.45
N ASP A 65 24.80 -16.44 -9.38
CA ASP A 65 25.12 -17.34 -8.25
C ASP A 65 24.14 -17.53 -7.08
N ALA A 66 23.53 -18.72 -7.07
CA ALA A 66 22.58 -19.21 -6.07
C ALA A 66 23.22 -19.79 -4.77
N HIS A 67 24.38 -19.29 -4.33
CA HIS A 67 25.10 -19.95 -3.22
C HIS A 67 25.36 -19.15 -1.94
N GLU A 68 24.81 -17.94 -1.77
CA GLU A 68 25.14 -17.11 -0.58
C GLU A 68 23.97 -16.51 0.20
N LEU A 69 22.73 -17.00 0.03
CA LEU A 69 21.61 -16.57 0.88
C LEU A 69 21.26 -17.64 1.91
N ALA A 70 22.04 -17.65 2.99
CA ALA A 70 21.72 -18.37 4.21
C ALA A 70 20.39 -17.87 4.81
N ILE A 71 19.34 -18.66 4.57
CA ILE A 71 18.22 -19.02 5.45
C ILE A 71 17.78 -17.91 6.42
N ALA A 72 16.92 -17.01 5.92
CA ALA A 72 15.90 -16.44 6.78
C ALA A 72 14.89 -17.55 7.08
N GLU A 73 14.59 -17.80 8.36
CA GLU A 73 13.52 -18.71 8.77
C GLU A 73 12.25 -18.43 7.94
N PRO A 74 11.48 -19.45 7.53
CA PRO A 74 10.26 -19.23 6.78
C PRO A 74 9.25 -18.56 7.72
N SER A 75 9.23 -17.23 7.72
CA SER A 75 8.06 -16.47 8.13
C SER A 75 6.91 -17.07 7.34
N GLU A 76 5.84 -17.48 8.02
CA GLU A 76 4.62 -17.93 7.35
C GLU A 76 4.33 -16.96 6.19
N PRO A 77 4.17 -17.49 4.96
CA PRO A 77 3.91 -16.65 3.82
C PRO A 77 2.68 -15.81 4.19
N PRO A 78 2.78 -14.47 4.13
CA PRO A 78 1.73 -13.62 4.61
C PRO A 78 0.41 -13.99 3.93
N LEU A 79 -0.73 -13.86 4.63
CA LEU A 79 -2.01 -14.43 4.19
C LEU A 79 -2.40 -14.08 2.72
N TRP A 80 -1.89 -12.98 2.18
CA TRP A 80 -2.10 -12.57 0.78
C TRP A 80 -1.37 -13.45 -0.26
N THR A 81 -0.30 -14.17 0.10
CA THR A 81 0.42 -15.10 -0.79
C THR A 81 -0.35 -16.39 -1.07
N THR A 82 -1.27 -16.77 -0.17
CA THR A 82 -2.11 -17.97 -0.30
C THR A 82 -3.58 -17.62 -0.55
N MET A 83 -3.91 -16.33 -0.71
CA MET A 83 -5.27 -15.87 -0.90
C MET A 83 -5.69 -15.97 -2.37
N PRO A 84 -6.74 -16.74 -2.70
CA PRO A 84 -7.25 -16.80 -4.07
C PRO A 84 -7.73 -15.42 -4.50
N ILE A 85 -7.40 -15.02 -5.73
CA ILE A 85 -7.81 -13.72 -6.27
C ILE A 85 -9.34 -13.64 -6.39
N GLU A 86 -10.02 -14.77 -6.59
CA GLU A 86 -11.49 -14.84 -6.61
C GLU A 86 -12.09 -14.33 -5.30
N ARG A 87 -11.43 -14.59 -4.16
CA ARG A 87 -11.92 -14.14 -2.85
C ARG A 87 -11.93 -12.62 -2.72
N VAL A 88 -10.98 -11.94 -3.36
CA VAL A 88 -10.95 -10.47 -3.43
C VAL A 88 -12.10 -9.96 -4.29
N HIS A 89 -12.37 -10.61 -5.43
CA HIS A 89 -13.49 -10.25 -6.30
C HIS A 89 -14.85 -10.44 -5.61
N ASP A 90 -15.07 -11.56 -4.93
CA ASP A 90 -16.29 -11.83 -4.16
C ASP A 90 -16.50 -10.79 -3.05
N THR A 91 -15.42 -10.45 -2.36
CA THR A 91 -15.43 -9.42 -1.32
C THR A 91 -15.84 -8.07 -1.88
N LEU A 92 -15.37 -7.70 -3.08
CA LEU A 92 -15.75 -6.46 -3.74
C LEU A 92 -17.21 -6.48 -4.21
N ALA A 93 -17.71 -7.64 -4.66
CA ALA A 93 -19.08 -7.79 -5.15
C ALA A 93 -20.15 -7.52 -4.07
N VAL A 94 -19.88 -7.91 -2.82
CA VAL A 94 -20.79 -7.70 -1.68
C VAL A 94 -20.67 -6.31 -1.03
N MET A 95 -19.83 -5.43 -1.56
CA MET A 95 -19.69 -4.07 -1.02
C MET A 95 -20.77 -3.12 -1.56
N PRO A 96 -21.17 -2.12 -0.75
CA PRO A 96 -21.97 -1.01 -1.23
C PRO A 96 -21.34 -0.38 -2.50
N PRO A 97 -22.13 -0.10 -3.56
CA PRO A 97 -21.61 0.40 -4.83
C PRO A 97 -20.68 1.61 -4.67
N ALA A 98 -21.06 2.57 -3.82
CA ALA A 98 -20.27 3.76 -3.53
C ALA A 98 -18.85 3.44 -3.00
N LEU A 99 -18.68 2.40 -2.18
CA LEU A 99 -17.38 2.00 -1.64
C LEU A 99 -16.54 1.26 -2.66
N ARG A 100 -17.18 0.41 -3.46
CA ARG A 100 -16.57 -0.35 -4.56
C ARG A 100 -16.05 0.57 -5.65
N THR A 101 -16.90 1.42 -6.22
CA THR A 101 -16.51 2.33 -7.31
C THR A 101 -15.38 3.29 -6.88
N THR A 102 -15.45 3.83 -5.66
CA THR A 102 -14.36 4.67 -5.12
C THR A 102 -13.04 3.89 -5.03
N PHE A 103 -13.09 2.63 -4.61
CA PHE A 103 -11.91 1.78 -4.51
C PHE A 103 -11.36 1.35 -5.88
N GLU A 104 -12.22 1.03 -6.84
CA GLU A 104 -11.83 0.66 -8.22
C GLU A 104 -11.12 1.81 -8.94
N LEU A 105 -11.63 3.04 -8.82
CA LEU A 105 -10.96 4.24 -9.35
C LEU A 105 -9.59 4.43 -8.70
N TYR A 106 -9.50 4.28 -7.37
CA TYR A 106 -8.22 4.36 -6.66
C TYR A 106 -7.25 3.26 -7.07
N ALA A 107 -7.72 2.03 -7.26
CA ALA A 107 -6.92 0.88 -7.69
C ALA A 107 -6.39 1.05 -9.13
N ARG A 108 -7.14 1.75 -9.99
CA ARG A 108 -6.68 2.18 -11.33
C ARG A 108 -5.62 3.29 -11.30
N GLY A 109 -5.30 3.83 -10.12
CA GLY A 109 -4.24 4.82 -9.94
C GLY A 109 -4.70 6.27 -9.91
N LEU A 110 -6.01 6.54 -9.88
CA LEU A 110 -6.51 7.91 -9.77
C LEU A 110 -6.20 8.51 -8.39
N SER A 111 -5.82 9.77 -8.38
CA SER A 111 -5.64 10.59 -7.18
C SER A 111 -6.98 10.89 -6.50
N TYR A 112 -6.94 11.32 -5.23
CA TYR A 112 -8.15 11.65 -4.48
C TYR A 112 -8.92 12.81 -5.13
N ASP A 113 -8.22 13.75 -5.77
CA ASP A 113 -8.82 14.90 -6.45
C ASP A 113 -9.48 14.50 -7.77
N GLU A 114 -8.90 13.55 -8.52
CA GLU A 114 -9.52 12.98 -9.71
C GLU A 114 -10.77 12.17 -9.36
N ILE A 115 -10.71 11.34 -8.31
CA ILE A 115 -11.87 10.56 -7.85
C ILE A 115 -12.98 11.48 -7.35
N ALA A 116 -12.64 12.54 -6.61
CA ALA A 116 -13.59 13.53 -6.12
C ALA A 116 -14.32 14.21 -7.28
N ARG A 117 -13.59 14.60 -8.33
CA ARG A 117 -14.15 15.18 -9.56
C ARG A 117 -15.03 14.20 -10.31
N GLU A 118 -14.55 12.98 -10.54
CA GLU A 118 -15.27 11.95 -11.30
C GLU A 118 -16.59 11.56 -10.62
N LEU A 119 -16.56 11.36 -9.30
CA LEU A 119 -17.72 10.95 -8.53
C LEU A 119 -18.59 12.12 -8.05
N ARG A 120 -18.18 13.37 -8.32
CA ARG A 120 -18.83 14.61 -7.84
C ARG A 120 -19.09 14.60 -6.32
N ILE A 121 -18.06 14.24 -5.55
CA ILE A 121 -18.09 14.19 -4.09
C ILE A 121 -16.91 14.97 -3.48
N PRO A 122 -17.01 15.42 -2.21
CA PRO A 122 -15.88 16.02 -1.53
C PRO A 122 -14.67 15.07 -1.43
N LYS A 123 -13.45 15.62 -1.54
CA LYS A 123 -12.19 14.86 -1.35
C LYS A 123 -12.16 14.10 -0.02
N ASN A 124 -12.67 14.71 1.05
CA ASN A 124 -12.79 14.06 2.37
C ASN A 124 -13.73 12.85 2.33
N THR A 125 -14.76 12.88 1.49
CA THR A 125 -15.66 11.74 1.26
C THR A 125 -14.95 10.59 0.54
N VAL A 126 -14.03 10.88 -0.39
CA VAL A 126 -13.17 9.86 -1.02
C VAL A 126 -12.34 9.14 0.04
N GLY A 127 -11.64 9.90 0.90
CA GLY A 127 -10.81 9.33 1.97
C GLY A 127 -11.62 8.47 2.95
N THR A 128 -12.76 8.97 3.43
CA THR A 128 -13.63 8.21 4.35
C THR A 128 -14.20 6.94 3.71
N ARG A 129 -14.56 6.98 2.42
CA ARG A 129 -14.98 5.78 1.67
C ARG A 129 -13.85 4.77 1.56
N LEU A 130 -12.63 5.18 1.19
CA LEU A 130 -11.49 4.26 1.07
C LEU A 130 -11.12 3.61 2.42
N ILE A 131 -11.16 4.34 3.52
CA ILE A 131 -10.95 3.78 4.87
C ILE A 131 -12.01 2.72 5.19
N ARG A 132 -13.30 3.01 4.90
CA ARG A 132 -14.39 2.06 5.10
C ARG A 132 -14.23 0.82 4.23
N THR A 133 -13.84 0.99 2.96
CA THR A 133 -13.56 -0.10 2.03
C THR A 133 -12.44 -1.00 2.57
N ARG A 134 -11.29 -0.46 2.96
CA ARG A 134 -10.17 -1.25 3.54
C ARG A 134 -10.58 -2.03 4.78
N ARG A 135 -11.35 -1.41 5.69
CA ARG A 135 -11.85 -2.08 6.91
C ARG A 135 -12.81 -3.22 6.58
N ARG A 136 -13.62 -3.09 5.53
CA ARG A 136 -14.58 -4.11 5.12
C ARG A 136 -13.88 -5.27 4.41
N ILE A 137 -12.94 -4.97 3.51
CA ILE A 137 -12.07 -5.96 2.88
C ILE A 137 -11.32 -6.78 3.95
N LYS A 138 -10.66 -6.10 4.89
CA LYS A 138 -9.96 -6.77 6.00
C LYS A 138 -10.89 -7.70 6.80
N ARG A 139 -12.10 -7.25 7.16
CA ARG A 139 -13.07 -8.08 7.90
C ARG A 139 -13.53 -9.30 7.11
N LEU A 140 -13.90 -9.13 5.85
CA LEU A 140 -14.44 -10.22 5.03
C LEU A 140 -13.36 -11.26 4.71
N LEU A 141 -12.12 -10.82 4.49
CA LEU A 141 -11.01 -11.73 4.25
C LEU A 141 -10.58 -12.48 5.52
N LEU A 142 -10.67 -11.85 6.70
CA LEU A 142 -10.33 -12.49 7.99
C LEU A 142 -11.48 -13.31 8.60
N ALA A 143 -12.74 -13.06 8.23
CA ALA A 143 -13.88 -13.85 8.70
C ALA A 143 -14.06 -15.17 7.93
N ALA A 144 -13.37 -15.33 6.81
CA ALA A 144 -13.34 -16.53 5.98
C ALA A 144 -12.02 -17.32 6.14
N ALA A 145 -11.36 -17.17 7.29
CA ALA A 145 -10.18 -17.91 7.72
C ALA A 145 -10.49 -18.55 9.07
#